data_AF-A0A9X0DFG2-F1
#
_entry.id   AF-A0A9X0DFG2-F1
#
_cell.length_a   1.000
_cell.length_b   1.000
_cell.length_c   1.000
_cell.angle_alpha   90.00
_cell.angle_beta   90.00
_cell.angle_gamma   90.00
#
_symmetry.space_group_name_H-M   'P 1'
#
loop_
_entity.id
_entity.type
_entity.pdbx_description
1 polymer ?
#
loop_
_entity_poly.entity_id
_entity_poly.type
_entity_poly.pdbx_seq_one_letter_code
_entity_poly.pdbx_strand_id
1 'polypeptide(L)'
;MSTNQEEKSVQAGEVEKAHHISTLTNTKWAKPSYTLPTPSLQFLFHLECDMEEFHPIGDGGHGNRATVIFKGGRFEGPRLRGTILPGGGDWETIQNTTSPSSTSTSSSPELQTAHLDTRYNLLTHDNHCIYLRTTGVRTGPREILEGLGEEDKHAANEYKMRLNMTFECDDGGKYGWLNRVVGVASSGRNGGRVIYDAFEVL
;
A
#
# COMPACT_ATOMS: atom_id res chain seq x y z
N MET A 1 -16.48 47.55 6.10
CA MET A 1 -16.20 47.12 4.71
C MET A 1 -16.16 45.61 4.71
N SER A 2 -17.19 44.97 4.17
CA SER A 2 -17.32 43.50 4.13
C SER A 2 -16.66 43.01 2.85
N THR A 3 -15.56 42.28 2.95
CA THR A 3 -14.95 41.59 1.81
C THR A 3 -15.81 40.37 1.47
N ASN A 4 -16.65 40.48 0.44
CA ASN A 4 -17.22 39.32 -0.23
C ASN A 4 -16.06 38.51 -0.82
N GLN A 5 -15.78 37.34 -0.24
CA GLN A 5 -15.05 36.31 -0.97
C GLN A 5 -16.03 35.73 -1.98
N GLU A 6 -15.79 36.00 -3.27
CA GLU A 6 -16.46 35.29 -4.35
C GLU A 6 -16.20 33.80 -4.19
N GLU A 7 -17.26 33.00 -3.98
CA GLU A 7 -17.22 31.56 -4.14
C GLU A 7 -16.81 31.26 -5.60
N LYS A 8 -15.54 30.95 -5.81
CA LYS A 8 -15.07 30.43 -7.08
C LYS A 8 -15.80 29.11 -7.33
N SER A 9 -16.69 29.08 -8.32
CA SER A 9 -17.32 27.85 -8.77
C SER A 9 -16.24 26.93 -9.34
N VAL A 10 -16.08 25.75 -8.74
CA VAL A 10 -15.17 24.71 -9.22
C VAL A 10 -15.59 24.33 -10.64
N GLN A 11 -14.65 24.36 -11.57
CA GLN A 11 -14.96 23.98 -12.96
C GLN A 11 -14.98 22.45 -13.13
N ALA A 12 -15.72 21.96 -14.12
CA ALA A 12 -15.74 20.52 -14.42
C ALA A 12 -14.30 20.02 -14.70
N GLY A 13 -13.88 18.98 -13.98
CA GLY A 13 -12.53 18.40 -14.07
C GLY A 13 -11.50 19.02 -13.12
N GLU A 14 -11.84 20.07 -12.38
CA GLU A 14 -10.99 20.61 -11.31
C GLU A 14 -11.16 19.78 -10.02
N VAL A 15 -10.03 19.32 -9.45
CA VAL A 15 -10.04 18.63 -8.17
C VAL A 15 -10.13 19.68 -7.07
N GLU A 16 -11.23 19.68 -6.32
CA GLU A 16 -11.40 20.55 -5.16
C GLU A 16 -10.26 20.34 -4.15
N LYS A 17 -9.77 21.43 -3.55
CA LYS A 17 -8.83 21.30 -2.45
C LYS A 17 -9.53 20.60 -1.29
N ALA A 18 -8.80 19.71 -0.61
CA ALA A 18 -9.33 19.05 0.58
C ALA A 18 -9.74 20.10 1.63
N HIS A 19 -11.05 20.20 1.87
CA HIS A 19 -11.61 20.99 2.95
C HIS A 19 -11.70 20.12 4.20
N HIS A 20 -11.59 20.75 5.38
CA HIS A 20 -11.81 20.01 6.62
C HIS A 20 -13.24 19.45 6.62
N ILE A 21 -13.45 18.24 7.16
CA ILE A 21 -14.78 17.60 7.08
C ILE A 21 -15.89 18.45 7.72
N SER A 22 -15.53 19.28 8.71
CA SER A 22 -16.46 20.21 9.37
C SER A 22 -16.84 21.44 8.53
N THR A 23 -16.12 21.71 7.42
CA THR A 23 -16.35 22.85 6.55
C THR A 23 -17.07 22.48 5.24
N LEU A 24 -17.40 21.19 5.07
CA LEU A 24 -18.17 20.73 3.91
C LEU A 24 -19.61 21.29 4.02
N THR A 25 -20.06 22.04 3.02
CA THR A 25 -21.37 22.74 3.02
C THR A 25 -22.48 21.96 2.32
N ASN A 26 -22.11 20.98 1.47
CA ASN A 26 -23.03 19.98 0.91
C ASN A 26 -23.51 18.94 1.94
N THR A 27 -23.19 19.13 3.23
CA THR A 27 -23.50 18.21 4.33
C THR A 27 -24.88 18.40 4.94
N LYS A 28 -25.86 18.95 4.22
CA LYS A 28 -27.27 18.73 4.57
C LYS A 28 -27.68 17.29 4.22
N TRP A 29 -26.82 16.32 4.56
CA TRP A 29 -27.22 14.94 4.69
C TRP A 29 -28.38 14.90 5.66
N ALA A 30 -29.40 14.10 5.37
CA ALA A 30 -30.22 13.60 6.46
C ALA A 30 -29.22 13.11 7.51
N LYS A 31 -29.26 13.64 8.73
CA LYS A 31 -28.47 13.13 9.84
C LYS A 31 -29.34 12.07 10.51
N PRO A 32 -29.48 10.85 9.94
CA PRO A 32 -30.23 9.83 10.63
C PRO A 32 -29.61 9.65 12.00
N SER A 33 -30.42 9.24 12.98
CA SER A 33 -29.91 8.76 14.27
C SER A 33 -28.97 7.55 14.11
N TYR A 34 -28.95 6.94 12.92
CA TYR A 34 -28.05 5.87 12.51
C TYR A 34 -26.65 6.41 12.17
N THR A 35 -25.76 6.38 13.16
CA THR A 35 -24.35 6.75 13.00
C THR A 35 -23.49 5.51 12.73
N LEU A 36 -22.68 5.54 11.68
CA LEU A 36 -21.67 4.51 11.44
C LEU A 36 -20.49 4.69 12.42
N PRO A 37 -19.91 3.59 12.93
CA PRO A 37 -18.67 3.68 13.70
C PRO A 37 -17.53 4.17 12.80
N THR A 38 -16.73 5.12 13.30
CA THR A 38 -15.46 5.48 12.65
C THR A 38 -14.47 4.34 12.87
N PRO A 39 -13.87 3.77 11.81
CA PRO A 39 -12.96 2.67 11.98
C PRO A 39 -11.67 3.09 12.70
N SER A 40 -11.07 2.16 13.43
CA SER A 40 -9.75 2.33 14.05
C SER A 40 -8.77 1.26 13.58
N LEU A 41 -7.48 1.43 13.89
CA LEU A 41 -6.44 0.48 13.49
C LEU A 41 -5.88 -0.25 14.69
N GLN A 42 -5.84 -1.58 14.62
CA GLN A 42 -5.19 -2.44 15.59
C GLN A 42 -3.96 -3.10 14.97
N PHE A 43 -2.79 -2.94 15.59
CA PHE A 43 -1.56 -3.56 15.11
C PHE A 43 -1.66 -5.09 15.13
N LEU A 44 -1.27 -5.72 14.02
CA LEU A 44 -1.24 -7.17 13.86
C LEU A 44 0.17 -7.72 14.04
N PHE A 45 1.10 -7.27 13.20
CA PHE A 45 2.50 -7.72 13.19
C PHE A 45 3.39 -6.80 12.34
N HIS A 46 4.68 -6.82 12.66
CA HIS A 46 5.76 -6.33 11.81
C HIS A 46 6.23 -7.48 10.92
N LEU A 47 6.56 -7.20 9.66
CA LEU A 47 7.08 -8.20 8.72
C LEU A 47 8.30 -7.68 7.97
N GLU A 48 9.31 -8.54 7.86
CA GLU A 48 10.52 -8.37 7.05
C GLU A 48 10.61 -9.51 6.05
N CYS A 49 10.60 -9.20 4.75
CA CYS A 49 10.64 -10.16 3.66
C CYS A 49 11.88 -9.93 2.79
N ASP A 50 12.77 -10.92 2.76
CA ASP A 50 13.92 -10.91 1.87
C ASP A 50 13.50 -11.41 0.48
N MET A 51 14.02 -10.78 -0.56
CA MET A 51 13.64 -11.05 -1.93
C MET A 51 14.83 -11.29 -2.85
N GLU A 52 14.55 -11.93 -3.98
CA GLU A 52 15.46 -12.01 -5.11
C GLU A 52 15.68 -10.67 -5.78
N GLU A 53 16.59 -10.66 -6.74
CA GLU A 53 16.72 -9.54 -7.64
C GLU A 53 15.42 -9.31 -8.42
N PHE A 54 15.29 -8.08 -8.91
CA PHE A 54 14.15 -7.68 -9.69
C PHE A 54 14.19 -8.36 -11.07
N HIS A 55 13.09 -8.97 -11.50
CA HIS A 55 12.98 -9.63 -12.80
C HIS A 55 12.06 -8.82 -13.73
N PRO A 56 12.59 -7.96 -14.61
CA PRO A 56 11.78 -7.22 -15.57
C PRO A 56 11.15 -8.18 -16.58
N ILE A 57 9.84 -8.05 -16.80
CA ILE A 57 9.14 -8.72 -17.90
C ILE A 57 9.03 -7.76 -19.09
N GLY A 58 8.87 -6.47 -18.83
CA GLY A 58 8.85 -5.41 -19.84
C GLY A 58 7.44 -4.91 -20.18
N ASP A 59 7.35 -4.06 -21.19
CA ASP A 59 6.10 -3.43 -21.60
C ASP A 59 5.24 -4.38 -22.44
N GLY A 60 4.17 -4.89 -21.81
CA GLY A 60 3.23 -5.83 -22.42
C GLY A 60 1.82 -5.28 -22.52
N GLY A 61 0.87 -6.11 -22.95
CA GLY A 61 -0.55 -5.71 -23.12
C GLY A 61 -1.26 -5.20 -21.86
N HIS A 62 -0.63 -5.32 -20.69
CA HIS A 62 -1.14 -4.83 -19.40
C HIS A 62 -0.18 -3.83 -18.72
N GLY A 63 0.70 -3.18 -19.51
CA GLY A 63 1.71 -2.23 -19.06
C GLY A 63 3.06 -2.86 -18.75
N ASN A 64 3.99 -2.03 -18.27
CA ASN A 64 5.34 -2.46 -17.88
C ASN A 64 5.27 -3.36 -16.64
N ARG A 65 5.55 -4.65 -16.82
CA ARG A 65 5.44 -5.68 -15.79
C ARG A 65 6.82 -6.05 -15.25
N ALA A 66 6.88 -6.34 -13.97
CA ALA A 66 8.00 -7.01 -13.34
C ALA A 66 7.56 -8.04 -12.32
N THR A 67 8.49 -8.88 -11.91
CA THR A 67 8.28 -9.88 -10.87
C THR A 67 9.44 -9.90 -9.89
N VAL A 68 9.12 -10.17 -8.63
CA VAL A 68 10.10 -10.40 -7.57
C VAL A 68 9.70 -11.67 -6.83
N ILE A 69 10.65 -12.58 -6.62
CA ILE A 69 10.43 -13.81 -5.85
C ILE A 69 10.90 -13.61 -4.41
N PHE A 70 10.10 -14.09 -3.46
CA PHE A 70 10.41 -13.99 -2.04
C PHE A 70 11.26 -15.18 -1.61
N LYS A 71 12.38 -14.89 -0.95
CA LYS A 71 13.30 -15.88 -0.37
C LYS A 71 12.83 -16.38 0.99
N GLY A 72 11.95 -15.63 1.63
CA GLY A 72 11.46 -15.89 2.98
C GLY A 72 11.58 -14.64 3.83
N GLY A 73 11.61 -14.83 5.15
CA GLY A 73 11.66 -13.72 6.10
C GLY A 73 10.94 -14.08 7.38
N ARG A 74 10.58 -13.05 8.14
CA ARG A 74 9.99 -13.20 9.48
C ARG A 74 8.89 -12.20 9.71
N PHE A 75 7.98 -12.55 10.61
CA PHE A 75 6.99 -11.63 11.13
C PHE A 75 6.76 -11.87 12.61
N GLU A 76 6.43 -10.80 13.32
CA GLU A 76 6.16 -10.85 14.75
C GLU A 76 5.20 -9.76 15.19
N GLY A 77 4.25 -10.15 16.03
CA GLY A 77 3.28 -9.29 16.66
C GLY A 77 2.58 -9.99 17.82
N PRO A 78 1.68 -9.28 18.53
CA PRO A 78 1.12 -9.75 19.80
C PRO A 78 0.37 -11.09 19.70
N ARG A 79 -0.26 -11.35 18.54
CA ARG A 79 -1.11 -12.53 18.30
C ARG A 79 -0.61 -13.43 17.17
N LEU A 80 0.47 -13.05 16.49
CA LEU A 80 0.96 -13.71 15.29
C LEU A 80 2.49 -13.60 15.18
N ARG A 81 3.20 -14.73 15.13
CA ARG A 81 4.65 -14.75 14.89
C ARG A 81 5.08 -16.01 14.13
N GLY A 82 6.13 -15.90 13.32
CA GLY A 82 6.63 -16.98 12.50
C GLY A 82 7.54 -16.51 11.36
N THR A 83 7.56 -17.30 10.29
CA THR A 83 8.43 -17.12 9.13
C THR A 83 7.65 -17.09 7.82
N ILE A 84 8.19 -16.44 6.81
CA ILE A 84 7.64 -16.47 5.45
C ILE A 84 8.22 -17.69 4.73
N LEU A 85 7.37 -18.50 4.11
CA LEU A 85 7.83 -19.60 3.27
C LEU A 85 8.39 -19.07 1.93
N PRO A 86 9.50 -19.63 1.42
CA PRO A 86 10.03 -19.26 0.11
C PRO A 86 9.07 -19.62 -1.04
N GLY A 87 9.18 -18.90 -2.16
CA GLY A 87 8.49 -19.22 -3.41
C GLY A 87 7.22 -18.41 -3.69
N GLY A 88 6.80 -17.54 -2.76
CA GLY A 88 5.86 -16.46 -3.07
C GLY A 88 6.52 -15.35 -3.89
N GLY A 89 5.77 -14.30 -4.21
CA GLY A 89 6.32 -13.16 -4.95
C GLY A 89 5.36 -12.01 -5.13
N ASP A 90 5.85 -10.97 -5.81
CA ASP A 90 5.11 -9.80 -6.27
C ASP A 90 5.12 -9.75 -7.80
N TRP A 91 3.96 -9.53 -8.41
CA TRP A 91 3.80 -9.30 -9.84
C TRP A 91 3.37 -7.86 -10.09
N GLU A 92 4.29 -6.90 -9.93
CA GLU A 92 3.96 -5.49 -9.99
C GLU A 92 3.87 -4.92 -11.43
N THR A 93 2.90 -4.04 -11.66
CA THR A 93 2.85 -3.20 -12.88
C THR A 93 3.40 -1.81 -12.55
N ILE A 94 4.38 -1.35 -13.32
CA ILE A 94 5.01 -0.04 -13.18
C ILE A 94 4.37 0.94 -14.17
N GLN A 95 3.88 2.05 -13.65
CA GLN A 95 3.34 3.16 -14.41
C GLN A 95 4.15 4.41 -14.12
N ASN A 96 4.53 5.13 -15.17
CA ASN A 96 5.21 6.42 -15.05
C ASN A 96 4.34 7.51 -15.65
N THR A 97 4.18 8.63 -14.94
CA THR A 97 3.33 9.74 -15.34
C THR A 97 4.05 11.07 -15.20
N THR A 98 3.85 11.97 -16.16
CA THR A 98 4.33 13.35 -16.09
C THR A 98 3.28 14.24 -15.46
N SER A 99 3.67 15.13 -14.53
CA SER A 99 2.74 16.08 -13.93
C SER A 99 2.26 17.12 -14.97
N PRO A 100 0.94 17.37 -15.11
CA PRO A 100 0.41 18.36 -16.03
C PRO A 100 0.76 19.82 -15.66
N SER A 101 1.34 20.07 -14.48
CA SER A 101 1.76 21.42 -14.04
C SER A 101 3.17 21.82 -14.47
N SER A 102 3.93 20.94 -15.14
CA SER A 102 5.30 21.21 -15.53
C SER A 102 5.35 21.95 -16.88
N THR A 103 5.54 23.27 -16.80
CA THR A 103 5.93 24.05 -17.98
C THR A 103 7.42 23.79 -18.24
N SER A 104 7.72 22.97 -19.25
CA SER A 104 8.99 22.97 -20.01
C SER A 104 10.32 22.83 -19.25
N THR A 105 10.94 21.63 -19.28
CA THR A 105 12.32 21.37 -19.79
C THR A 105 12.91 19.99 -19.42
N SER A 106 12.21 19.12 -18.68
CA SER A 106 12.69 17.77 -18.32
C SER A 106 11.79 16.69 -18.95
N SER A 107 12.36 15.81 -19.78
CA SER A 107 11.66 14.74 -20.50
C SER A 107 11.41 13.47 -19.66
N SER A 108 11.57 13.54 -18.34
CA SER A 108 11.36 12.42 -17.44
C SER A 108 9.98 12.49 -16.78
N PRO A 109 9.22 11.38 -16.71
CA PRO A 109 8.04 11.33 -15.86
C PRO A 109 8.48 11.49 -14.40
N GLU A 110 7.93 12.52 -13.75
CA GLU A 110 8.32 12.90 -12.38
C GLU A 110 7.76 11.93 -11.33
N LEU A 111 6.64 11.27 -11.63
CA LEU A 111 5.97 10.33 -10.72
C LEU A 111 6.01 8.91 -11.28
N GLN A 112 6.41 7.97 -10.44
CA GLN A 112 6.28 6.55 -10.70
C GLN A 112 5.30 5.93 -9.71
N THR A 113 4.47 5.00 -10.18
CA THR A 113 3.58 4.18 -9.37
C THR A 113 3.74 2.71 -9.76
N ALA A 114 4.16 1.87 -8.82
CA ALA A 114 4.07 0.43 -8.93
C ALA A 114 2.77 -0.05 -8.27
N HIS A 115 1.96 -0.78 -9.03
CA HIS A 115 0.76 -1.47 -8.56
C HIS A 115 1.14 -2.88 -8.15
N LEU A 116 1.07 -3.16 -6.85
CA LEU A 116 1.59 -4.37 -6.21
C LEU A 116 0.51 -5.45 -6.17
N ASP A 117 0.87 -6.71 -6.42
CA ASP A 117 0.00 -7.89 -6.28
C ASP A 117 0.86 -9.09 -5.86
N THR A 118 0.87 -9.34 -4.55
CA THR A 118 1.70 -10.38 -3.95
C THR A 118 0.88 -11.59 -3.55
N ARG A 119 1.50 -12.77 -3.58
CA ARG A 119 0.93 -14.03 -3.08
C ARG A 119 2.01 -14.85 -2.43
N TYR A 120 1.83 -15.20 -1.16
CA TYR A 120 2.82 -15.95 -0.38
C TYR A 120 2.19 -16.59 0.86
N ASN A 121 2.99 -17.32 1.63
CA ASN A 121 2.52 -18.06 2.79
C ASN A 121 3.32 -17.66 4.04
N LEU A 122 2.60 -17.42 5.13
CA LEU A 122 3.13 -17.28 6.47
C LEU A 122 3.05 -18.64 7.16
N LEU A 123 4.16 -19.10 7.73
CA LEU A 123 4.22 -20.27 8.61
C LEU A 123 4.38 -19.79 10.04
N THR A 124 3.39 -20.05 10.88
CA THR A 124 3.45 -19.67 12.30
C THR A 124 4.45 -20.55 13.05
N HIS A 125 4.96 -20.04 14.18
CA HIS A 125 5.84 -20.76 15.10
C HIS A 125 5.28 -22.09 15.63
N ASP A 126 3.96 -22.28 15.55
CA ASP A 126 3.23 -23.49 15.94
C ASP A 126 2.68 -24.26 14.73
N ASN A 127 3.30 -24.09 13.56
CA ASN A 127 3.11 -24.88 12.34
C ASN A 127 1.73 -24.77 11.67
N HIS A 128 1.09 -23.60 11.75
CA HIS A 128 -0.08 -23.29 10.93
C HIS A 128 0.35 -22.45 9.72
N CYS A 129 -0.09 -22.88 8.53
CA CYS A 129 0.13 -22.14 7.30
C CYS A 129 -1.04 -21.19 7.05
N ILE A 130 -0.72 -19.93 6.74
CA ILE A 130 -1.69 -18.89 6.39
C ILE A 130 -1.29 -18.34 5.03
N TYR A 131 -2.18 -18.44 4.06
CA TYR A 131 -2.01 -17.74 2.79
C TYR A 131 -2.25 -16.24 3.00
N LEU A 132 -1.38 -15.43 2.40
CA LEU A 132 -1.49 -13.98 2.41
C LEU A 132 -1.37 -13.45 0.99
N ARG A 133 -2.40 -12.72 0.57
CA ARG A 133 -2.36 -11.85 -0.60
C ARG A 133 -2.28 -10.40 -0.14
N THR A 134 -1.38 -9.63 -0.73
CA THR A 134 -1.41 -8.17 -0.58
C THR A 134 -1.54 -7.48 -1.92
N THR A 135 -2.40 -6.47 -2.00
CA THR A 135 -2.48 -5.56 -3.15
C THR A 135 -2.24 -4.14 -2.70
N GLY A 136 -1.74 -3.27 -3.56
CA GLY A 136 -1.50 -1.90 -3.14
C GLY A 136 -0.74 -1.06 -4.15
N VAL A 137 -0.22 0.07 -3.67
CA VAL A 137 0.56 0.97 -4.50
C VAL A 137 1.84 1.39 -3.77
N ARG A 138 2.94 1.41 -4.51
CA ARG A 138 4.17 2.14 -4.18
C ARG A 138 4.26 3.33 -5.14
N THR A 139 4.15 4.55 -4.63
CA THR A 139 4.09 5.76 -5.46
C THR A 139 4.92 6.90 -4.86
N GLY A 140 5.58 7.66 -5.71
CA GLY A 140 6.47 8.75 -5.30
C GLY A 140 7.33 9.26 -6.47
N PRO A 141 8.26 10.20 -6.19
CA PRO A 141 9.22 10.67 -7.17
C PRO A 141 9.96 9.50 -7.81
N ARG A 142 10.05 9.48 -9.14
CA ARG A 142 10.66 8.35 -9.86
C ARG A 142 12.10 8.09 -9.42
N GLU A 143 12.89 9.15 -9.27
CA GLU A 143 14.31 9.05 -8.85
C GLU A 143 14.47 8.33 -7.50
N ILE A 144 13.51 8.52 -6.60
CA ILE A 144 13.48 7.86 -5.29
C ILE A 144 13.12 6.37 -5.48
N LEU A 145 12.08 6.07 -6.25
CA LEU A 145 11.63 4.70 -6.46
C LEU A 145 12.66 3.82 -7.20
N GLU A 146 13.38 4.39 -8.16
CA GLU A 146 14.46 3.71 -8.89
C GLU A 146 15.69 3.47 -8.00
N GLY A 147 15.86 4.24 -6.93
CA GLY A 147 16.94 4.09 -5.95
C GLY A 147 16.71 3.03 -4.87
N LEU A 148 15.49 2.49 -4.72
CA LEU A 148 15.15 1.59 -3.60
C LEU A 148 15.86 0.22 -3.60
N GLY A 149 16.57 -0.11 -4.69
CA GLY A 149 17.39 -1.31 -4.77
C GLY A 149 18.70 -1.23 -3.98
N GLU A 150 19.12 -0.03 -3.58
CA GLU A 150 20.30 0.21 -2.75
C GLU A 150 19.89 0.32 -1.28
N GLU A 151 20.66 -0.31 -0.38
CA GLU A 151 20.40 -0.25 1.07
C GLU A 151 20.59 1.17 1.61
N ASP A 152 19.68 1.58 2.50
CA ASP A 152 19.64 2.82 3.25
C ASP A 152 19.70 4.11 2.41
N LYS A 153 19.47 4.02 1.09
CA LYS A 153 19.51 5.18 0.19
C LYS A 153 18.35 6.14 0.39
N HIS A 154 17.16 5.63 0.69
CA HIS A 154 15.94 6.42 0.85
C HIS A 154 15.14 5.95 2.06
N ALA A 155 14.61 6.90 2.83
CA ALA A 155 13.71 6.65 3.95
C ALA A 155 12.29 6.34 3.47
N ALA A 156 11.56 5.53 4.25
CA ALA A 156 10.20 5.09 3.92
C ALA A 156 9.13 6.21 3.91
N ASN A 157 9.46 7.43 4.36
CA ASN A 157 8.59 8.60 4.33
C ASN A 157 8.81 9.52 3.10
N GLU A 158 9.83 9.24 2.28
CA GLU A 158 10.10 9.97 1.04
C GLU A 158 9.16 9.54 -0.11
N TYR A 159 8.48 8.42 0.06
CA TYR A 159 7.46 7.88 -0.85
C TYR A 159 6.33 7.24 -0.06
N LYS A 160 5.28 6.78 -0.75
CA LYS A 160 4.15 6.09 -0.13
C LYS A 160 4.07 4.67 -0.65
N MET A 161 4.15 3.69 0.25
CA MET A 161 3.80 2.30 -0.04
C MET A 161 2.75 1.82 0.96
N ARG A 162 1.57 1.46 0.45
CA ARG A 162 0.42 1.01 1.26
C ARG A 162 -0.19 -0.23 0.65
N LEU A 163 -0.55 -1.17 1.51
CA LEU A 163 -1.10 -2.47 1.13
C LEU A 163 -2.47 -2.68 1.74
N ASN A 164 -3.33 -3.38 1.02
CA ASN A 164 -4.49 -4.11 1.51
C ASN A 164 -4.09 -5.57 1.67
N MET A 165 -4.66 -6.25 2.66
CA MET A 165 -4.26 -7.61 3.03
C MET A 165 -5.49 -8.53 3.05
N THR A 166 -5.35 -9.71 2.47
CA THR A 166 -6.35 -10.78 2.52
C THR A 166 -5.67 -12.05 3.00
N PHE A 167 -6.20 -12.62 4.08
CA PHE A 167 -5.69 -13.84 4.70
C PHE A 167 -6.62 -15.01 4.40
N GLU A 168 -6.05 -16.20 4.20
CA GLU A 168 -6.80 -17.45 4.15
C GLU A 168 -6.10 -18.52 5.01
N CYS A 169 -6.85 -19.18 5.87
CA CYS A 169 -6.38 -20.26 6.73
C CYS A 169 -7.55 -21.17 7.16
N ASP A 170 -7.23 -22.27 7.86
CA ASP A 170 -8.23 -23.19 8.40
C ASP A 170 -9.25 -22.46 9.31
N ASP A 171 -10.51 -22.39 8.86
CA ASP A 171 -11.56 -21.62 9.52
C ASP A 171 -11.93 -22.18 10.90
N GLY A 172 -11.83 -23.50 11.07
CA GLY A 172 -12.05 -24.17 12.36
C GLY A 172 -10.82 -24.13 13.28
N GLY A 173 -9.69 -23.63 12.77
CA GLY A 173 -8.41 -23.64 13.44
C GLY A 173 -8.16 -22.42 14.32
N LYS A 174 -7.03 -22.46 15.04
CA LYS A 174 -6.56 -21.39 15.95
C LYS A 174 -6.49 -20.00 15.31
N TYR A 175 -6.25 -19.95 14.00
CA TYR A 175 -6.05 -18.71 13.24
C TYR A 175 -7.26 -18.30 12.39
N GLY A 176 -8.38 -19.03 12.41
CA GLY A 176 -9.56 -18.78 11.56
C GLY A 176 -10.19 -17.38 11.70
N TRP A 177 -9.85 -16.65 12.78
CA TRP A 177 -10.22 -15.24 12.92
C TRP A 177 -9.61 -14.35 11.82
N LEU A 178 -8.44 -14.69 11.26
CA LEU A 178 -7.80 -13.96 10.17
C LEU A 178 -8.63 -13.94 8.88
N ASN A 179 -9.45 -14.97 8.65
CA ASN A 179 -10.36 -15.03 7.49
C ASN A 179 -11.42 -13.91 7.49
N ARG A 180 -11.57 -13.19 8.61
CA ARG A 180 -12.57 -12.12 8.82
C ARG A 180 -11.93 -10.75 9.01
N VAL A 181 -10.60 -10.65 8.88
CA VAL A 181 -9.86 -9.40 9.04
C VAL A 181 -9.92 -8.57 7.76
N VAL A 182 -10.26 -7.28 7.91
CA VAL A 182 -9.94 -6.26 6.91
C VAL A 182 -8.57 -5.70 7.26
N GLY A 183 -7.55 -6.08 6.48
CA GLY A 183 -6.15 -5.73 6.78
C GLY A 183 -5.59 -4.63 5.88
N VAL A 184 -4.76 -3.76 6.45
CA VAL A 184 -3.97 -2.74 5.75
C VAL A 184 -2.54 -2.71 6.28
N ALA A 185 -1.59 -2.19 5.50
CA ALA A 185 -0.21 -2.01 5.96
C ALA A 185 0.42 -0.69 5.51
N SER A 186 1.33 -0.19 6.35
CA SER A 186 2.32 0.81 5.97
C SER A 186 3.65 0.13 5.69
N SER A 187 4.24 0.40 4.53
CA SER A 187 5.33 -0.42 3.99
C SER A 187 6.48 0.42 3.44
N GLY A 188 7.61 -0.22 3.22
CA GLY A 188 8.77 0.31 2.52
C GLY A 188 9.63 -0.82 1.95
N ARG A 189 10.52 -0.45 1.02
CA ARG A 189 11.59 -1.28 0.48
C ARG A 189 12.92 -0.67 0.91
N ASN A 190 13.84 -1.53 1.35
CA ASN A 190 15.21 -1.18 1.66
C ASN A 190 16.13 -2.25 1.04
N GLY A 191 16.84 -1.91 -0.03
CA GLY A 191 17.67 -2.85 -0.78
C GLY A 191 16.89 -4.09 -1.26
N GLY A 192 17.36 -5.26 -0.85
CA GLY A 192 16.78 -6.58 -1.12
C GLY A 192 15.68 -7.01 -0.14
N ARG A 193 15.08 -6.08 0.62
CA ARG A 193 14.04 -6.38 1.62
C ARG A 193 12.82 -5.48 1.47
N VAL A 194 11.65 -6.06 1.68
CA VAL A 194 10.39 -5.34 1.93
C VAL A 194 10.07 -5.43 3.41
N ILE A 195 9.68 -4.29 4.00
CA ILE A 195 9.36 -4.16 5.43
C ILE A 195 7.99 -3.52 5.54
N TYR A 196 7.13 -4.03 6.41
CA TYR A 196 5.87 -3.36 6.70
C TYR A 196 5.31 -3.66 8.10
N ASP A 197 4.49 -2.72 8.58
CA ASP A 197 3.63 -2.90 9.74
C ASP A 197 2.19 -3.12 9.28
N ALA A 198 1.60 -4.25 9.68
CA ALA A 198 0.24 -4.63 9.37
C ALA A 198 -0.74 -4.25 10.47
N PHE A 199 -1.95 -3.86 10.07
CA PHE A 199 -3.03 -3.44 10.94
C PHE A 199 -4.36 -4.06 10.49
N GLU A 200 -5.18 -4.44 11.47
CA GLU A 200 -6.60 -4.74 11.30
C GLU A 200 -7.39 -3.45 11.42
N VAL A 201 -8.37 -3.28 10.53
CA VAL A 201 -9.38 -2.22 10.61
C VAL A 201 -10.53 -2.72 11.49
N LEU A 202 -10.78 -2.03 12.61
CA LEU A 202 -11.87 -2.31 13.57
C LEU A 202 -13.08 -1.41 13.35
#